data_AF-A0A496BHE5-F1
#
_entry.id   AF-A0A496BHE5-F1
#
_cell.length_a   1.000
_cell.length_b   1.000
_cell.length_c   1.000
_cell.angle_alpha   90.00
_cell.angle_beta   90.00
_cell.angle_gamma   90.00
#
_symmetry.space_group_name_H-M   'P 1'
#
loop_
_entity.id
_entity.type
_entity.pdbx_description
1 polymer ?
#
loop_
_entity_poly.entity_id
_entity_poly.type
_entity_poly.pdbx_seq_one_letter_code
_entity_poly.pdbx_strand_id
1 'polypeptide(L)'
;MRNTKQGTANRVLYACSVILMGICVNSALAADAPADGGLLSLLGIDPKTIIIQVIGFLIVLAVLWKFVFGKVGGLLDERRTGIVTQLEQLRTDREELDRLTAETRQRLAEIETEAQTKIQAAIEQGNTERQEILTQARQEAEAEIARARAEIQREKDDAISELRGVVAELAIDAASKIISAELNAERHQNIIDASINRLPIS
;
A
#
# COMPACT_ATOMS: atom_id res chain seq x y z
N MET A 1 -0.55 42.51 -4.74
CA MET A 1 -0.11 43.80 -4.13
C MET A 1 0.67 44.72 -5.10
N ARG A 2 0.48 44.64 -6.43
CA ARG A 2 1.22 45.45 -7.42
C ARG A 2 0.67 46.88 -7.67
N ASN A 3 -0.53 47.21 -7.17
CA ASN A 3 -1.27 48.42 -7.56
C ASN A 3 -0.93 49.71 -6.79
N THR A 4 -0.24 49.65 -5.64
CA THR A 4 0.00 50.87 -4.83
C THR A 4 1.23 51.66 -5.26
N LYS A 5 2.22 51.03 -5.91
CA LYS A 5 3.47 51.68 -6.35
C LYS A 5 3.38 52.39 -7.70
N GLN A 6 2.37 52.08 -8.52
CA GLN A 6 2.09 52.78 -9.78
C GLN A 6 1.40 54.13 -9.54
N GLY A 7 0.58 54.23 -8.48
CA GLY A 7 -0.14 55.44 -8.11
C GLY A 7 0.77 56.59 -7.65
N THR A 8 1.91 56.31 -7.02
CA THR A 8 2.87 57.36 -6.64
C THR A 8 3.66 57.89 -7.83
N ALA A 9 4.01 57.04 -8.80
CA ALA A 9 4.65 57.46 -10.05
C ALA A 9 3.73 58.39 -10.85
N ASN A 10 2.45 58.04 -10.99
CA ASN A 10 1.48 58.87 -11.71
C ASN A 10 1.21 60.20 -10.98
N ARG A 11 1.19 60.19 -9.63
CA ARG A 11 1.08 61.40 -8.79
C ARG A 11 2.29 62.32 -8.89
N VAL A 12 3.50 61.76 -8.95
CA VAL A 12 4.73 62.55 -9.12
C VAL A 12 4.82 63.10 -10.54
N LEU A 13 4.41 62.34 -11.56
CA LEU A 13 4.33 62.84 -12.94
C LEU A 13 3.30 63.96 -13.08
N TYR A 14 2.12 63.82 -12.47
CA TYR A 14 1.10 64.88 -12.39
C TYR A 14 1.59 66.09 -11.60
N ALA A 15 2.25 65.89 -10.45
CA ALA A 15 2.81 66.99 -9.68
C ALA A 15 3.90 67.73 -10.47
N CYS A 16 4.73 66.99 -11.21
CA CYS A 16 5.74 67.54 -12.11
C CYS A 16 5.11 68.32 -13.28
N SER A 17 4.04 67.80 -13.90
CA SER A 17 3.34 68.52 -14.97
C SER A 17 2.62 69.76 -14.43
N VAL A 18 2.03 69.70 -13.23
CA VAL A 18 1.37 70.82 -12.56
C VAL A 18 2.39 71.90 -12.16
N ILE A 19 3.58 71.52 -11.70
CA ILE A 19 4.66 72.48 -11.39
C ILE A 19 5.19 73.13 -12.68
N LEU A 20 5.40 72.36 -13.76
CA LEU A 20 5.78 72.90 -15.08
C LEU A 20 4.70 73.84 -15.65
N MET A 21 3.42 73.46 -15.56
CA MET A 21 2.32 74.30 -16.00
C MET A 21 2.17 75.54 -15.13
N GLY A 22 2.36 75.44 -13.81
CA GLY A 22 2.33 76.55 -12.88
C GLY A 22 3.45 77.58 -13.12
N ILE A 23 4.64 77.11 -13.49
CA ILE A 23 5.75 77.99 -13.89
C ILE A 23 5.42 78.71 -15.21
N CYS A 24 4.80 78.03 -16.19
CA CYS A 24 4.33 78.66 -17.43
C CYS A 24 3.14 79.63 -17.23
N VAL A 25 2.24 79.35 -16.29
CA VAL A 25 1.11 80.24 -15.97
C VAL A 25 1.61 81.50 -15.26
N ASN A 26 2.63 81.40 -14.41
CA ASN A 26 3.23 82.56 -13.75
C ASN A 26 3.96 83.48 -14.74
N SER A 27 4.62 82.95 -15.76
CA SER A 27 5.22 83.77 -16.83
C SER A 27 4.19 84.34 -17.80
N ALA A 28 3.03 83.70 -17.97
CA ALA A 28 1.93 84.23 -18.77
C ALA A 28 1.10 85.31 -18.04
N LEU A 29 0.96 85.25 -16.72
CA LEU A 29 0.18 86.22 -15.92
C LEU A 29 1.00 87.47 -15.52
N ALA A 30 2.32 87.47 -15.69
CA ALA A 30 3.17 88.65 -15.54
C ALA A 30 3.19 89.54 -16.80
N ALA A 31 2.27 89.35 -17.74
CA ALA A 31 2.18 90.11 -18.97
C ALA A 31 1.58 91.52 -18.82
N ASP A 32 1.07 91.91 -17.63
CA ASP A 32 0.44 93.23 -17.43
C ASP A 32 1.11 94.10 -16.33
N ALA A 33 1.97 95.01 -16.82
CA ALA A 33 2.28 96.40 -16.40
C ALA A 33 3.22 96.72 -15.19
N PRO A 34 3.92 97.89 -15.17
CA PRO A 34 4.38 98.79 -16.24
C PRO A 34 5.92 99.07 -16.23
N ALA A 35 6.34 99.84 -17.22
CA ALA A 35 7.70 100.19 -17.67
C ALA A 35 8.70 100.73 -16.64
N ASP A 36 9.90 100.14 -16.63
CA ASP A 36 11.14 100.90 -16.72
C ASP A 36 12.35 100.08 -17.24
N GLY A 37 12.74 100.36 -18.49
CA GLY A 37 14.14 100.36 -18.96
C GLY A 37 14.80 99.05 -19.40
N GLY A 38 14.83 98.81 -20.72
CA GLY A 38 15.90 98.03 -21.37
C GLY A 38 15.47 97.18 -22.59
N LEU A 39 16.27 97.22 -23.66
CA LEU A 39 16.07 96.47 -24.93
C LEU A 39 15.94 94.94 -24.75
N LEU A 40 16.30 94.41 -23.59
CA LEU A 40 16.29 92.98 -23.25
C LEU A 40 14.89 92.45 -22.90
N SER A 41 14.00 93.28 -22.33
CA SER A 41 12.63 92.86 -21.97
C SER A 41 11.72 92.75 -23.20
N LEU A 42 11.98 93.54 -24.25
CA LEU A 42 11.28 93.46 -25.54
C LEU A 42 11.62 92.17 -26.32
N LEU A 43 12.79 91.57 -26.07
CA LEU A 43 13.16 90.26 -26.60
C LEU A 43 12.56 89.08 -25.80
N GLY A 44 11.78 89.36 -24.74
CA GLY A 44 11.17 88.35 -23.87
C GLY A 44 12.17 87.54 -23.06
N ILE A 45 13.42 88.00 -22.95
CA ILE A 45 14.50 87.30 -22.24
C ILE A 45 14.70 87.98 -20.89
N ASP A 46 13.91 87.54 -19.92
CA ASP A 46 14.12 87.89 -18.51
C ASP A 46 15.10 86.89 -17.86
N PRO A 47 16.28 87.33 -17.39
CA PRO A 47 17.27 86.44 -16.77
C PRO A 47 16.75 85.76 -15.50
N LYS A 48 15.80 86.39 -14.80
CA LYS A 48 15.12 85.79 -13.64
C LYS A 48 14.27 84.57 -14.03
N THR A 49 13.58 84.63 -15.16
CA THR A 49 12.73 83.54 -15.67
C THR A 49 13.57 82.34 -16.10
N ILE A 50 14.73 82.59 -16.74
CA ILE A 50 15.69 81.53 -17.11
C ILE A 50 16.24 80.83 -15.87
N ILE A 51 16.63 81.56 -14.83
CA ILE A 51 17.17 80.96 -13.60
C ILE A 51 16.12 80.08 -12.91
N ILE A 52 14.88 80.54 -12.80
CA ILE A 52 13.77 79.77 -12.22
C ILE A 52 13.47 78.51 -13.05
N GLN A 53 13.51 78.62 -14.38
CA GLN A 53 13.27 77.49 -15.28
C GLN A 53 14.40 76.44 -15.20
N VAL A 54 15.65 76.87 -15.08
CA VAL A 54 16.80 75.97 -14.88
C VAL A 54 16.73 75.27 -13.52
N ILE A 55 16.34 75.97 -12.46
CA ILE A 55 16.13 75.38 -11.13
C ILE A 55 14.98 74.37 -11.17
N GLY A 56 13.86 74.69 -11.83
CA GLY A 56 12.74 73.77 -12.03
C GLY A 56 13.16 72.50 -12.79
N PHE A 57 13.92 72.66 -13.87
CA PHE A 57 14.47 71.54 -14.64
C PHE A 57 15.40 70.65 -13.79
N LEU A 58 16.29 71.25 -13.00
CA LEU A 58 17.18 70.50 -12.10
C LEU A 58 16.42 69.75 -11.00
N ILE A 59 15.37 70.34 -10.43
CA ILE A 59 14.52 69.68 -9.43
C ILE A 59 13.83 68.46 -10.04
N VAL A 60 13.25 68.60 -11.24
CA VAL A 60 12.61 67.49 -11.96
C VAL A 60 13.63 66.40 -12.29
N LEU A 61 14.81 66.78 -12.79
CA LEU A 61 15.88 65.84 -13.12
C LEU A 61 16.34 65.05 -11.88
N ALA A 62 16.51 65.72 -10.74
CA ALA A 62 16.90 65.08 -9.48
C ALA A 62 15.84 64.07 -8.99
N VAL A 63 14.55 64.43 -9.10
CA VAL A 63 13.45 63.52 -8.76
C VAL A 63 13.41 62.33 -9.72
N LEU A 64 13.56 62.55 -11.03
CA LEU A 64 13.54 61.49 -12.03
C LEU A 64 14.72 60.52 -11.83
N TRP A 65 15.91 61.04 -11.55
CA TRP A 65 17.10 60.24 -11.31
C TRP A 65 16.94 59.32 -10.09
N LYS A 66 16.43 59.85 -8.96
CA LYS A 66 16.21 59.05 -7.74
C LYS A 66 15.15 57.96 -7.92
N PHE A 67 14.08 58.21 -8.70
CA PHE A 67 12.99 57.26 -8.88
C PHE A 67 13.23 56.24 -9.98
N VAL A 68 13.78 56.63 -11.14
CA VAL A 68 13.98 55.73 -12.28
C VAL A 68 15.03 54.67 -11.97
N PHE A 69 16.19 55.08 -11.45
CA PHE A 69 17.27 54.13 -11.13
C PHE A 69 16.86 53.14 -10.03
N GLY A 70 16.14 53.61 -9.00
CA GLY A 70 15.65 52.73 -7.93
C GLY A 70 14.56 51.75 -8.37
N LYS A 71 13.66 52.13 -9.30
CA LYS A 71 12.56 51.27 -9.74
C LYS A 71 12.98 50.29 -10.84
N VAL A 72 13.79 50.74 -11.80
CA VAL A 72 14.25 49.89 -12.92
C VAL A 72 15.25 48.85 -12.43
N GLY A 73 16.21 49.23 -11.56
CA GLY A 73 17.16 48.29 -10.98
C GLY A 73 16.49 47.16 -10.21
N GLY A 74 15.53 47.49 -9.33
CA GLY A 74 14.80 46.49 -8.54
C GLY A 74 14.00 45.48 -9.37
N LEU A 75 13.43 45.89 -10.51
CA LEU A 75 12.71 44.98 -11.42
C LEU A 75 13.64 44.01 -12.15
N LEU A 76 14.84 44.47 -12.53
CA LEU A 76 15.84 43.62 -13.18
C LEU A 76 16.44 42.62 -12.19
N ASP A 77 16.73 43.06 -10.96
CA ASP A 77 17.22 42.19 -9.90
C ASP A 77 16.16 41.14 -9.52
N GLU A 78 14.89 41.53 -9.38
CA GLU A 78 13.80 40.59 -9.06
C GLU A 78 13.64 39.52 -10.16
N ARG A 79 13.77 39.89 -11.44
CA ARG A 79 13.80 38.92 -12.55
C ARG A 79 15.01 38.01 -12.48
N ARG A 80 16.19 38.56 -12.20
CA ARG A 80 17.44 37.81 -12.11
C ARG A 80 17.37 36.79 -10.97
N THR A 81 16.97 37.23 -9.78
CA THR A 81 16.79 36.36 -8.61
C THR A 81 15.73 35.30 -8.89
N GLY A 82 14.61 35.66 -9.51
CA GLY A 82 13.57 34.69 -9.88
C GLY A 82 14.08 33.56 -10.78
N ILE A 83 14.89 33.89 -11.80
CA ILE A 83 15.50 32.88 -12.69
C ILE A 83 16.49 32.01 -11.93
N VAL A 84 17.35 32.61 -11.10
CA VAL A 84 18.33 31.85 -10.30
C VAL A 84 17.63 30.90 -9.34
N THR A 85 16.58 31.35 -8.64
CA THR A 85 15.80 30.50 -7.74
C THR A 85 15.10 29.38 -8.49
N GLN A 86 14.51 29.64 -9.66
CA GLN A 86 13.88 28.60 -10.48
C GLN A 86 14.91 27.58 -10.98
N LEU A 87 16.09 28.01 -11.40
CA LEU A 87 17.15 27.09 -11.82
C LEU A 87 17.66 26.23 -10.67
N GLU A 88 17.77 26.79 -9.47
CA GLU A 88 18.19 26.04 -8.29
C GLU A 88 17.12 25.02 -7.88
N GLN A 89 15.85 25.42 -7.88
CA GLN A 89 14.72 24.50 -7.66
C GLN A 89 14.73 23.35 -8.67
N LEU A 90 14.88 23.64 -9.97
CA LEU A 90 14.96 22.60 -10.99
C LEU A 90 16.15 21.65 -10.80
N ARG A 91 17.26 22.12 -10.24
CA ARG A 91 18.40 21.26 -9.90
C ARG A 91 18.08 20.35 -8.73
N THR A 92 17.56 20.92 -7.64
CA THR A 92 17.16 20.15 -6.46
C THR A 92 16.08 19.11 -6.81
N ASP A 93 15.08 19.50 -7.59
CA ASP A 93 14.02 18.59 -8.04
C ASP A 93 14.59 17.44 -8.89
N ARG A 94 15.58 17.71 -9.76
CA ARG A 94 16.24 16.65 -10.54
C ARG A 94 17.05 15.72 -9.65
N GLU A 95 17.82 16.24 -8.71
CA GLU A 95 18.58 15.43 -7.76
C GLU A 95 17.65 14.57 -6.90
N GLU A 96 16.52 15.11 -6.46
CA GLU A 96 15.50 14.36 -5.71
C GLU A 96 14.84 13.29 -6.57
N LEU A 97 14.49 13.59 -7.83
CA LEU A 97 13.96 12.60 -8.76
C LEU A 97 14.95 11.46 -9.04
N ASP A 98 16.23 11.78 -9.24
CA ASP A 98 17.26 10.77 -9.46
C ASP A 98 17.44 9.90 -8.21
N ARG A 99 17.43 10.50 -7.02
CA ARG A 99 17.48 9.79 -5.74
C ARG A 99 16.26 8.88 -5.55
N LEU A 100 15.05 9.39 -5.75
CA LEU A 100 13.81 8.61 -5.63
C LEU A 100 13.77 7.47 -6.64
N THR A 101 14.27 7.70 -7.86
CA THR A 101 14.35 6.66 -8.90
C THR A 101 15.35 5.58 -8.50
N ALA A 102 16.52 5.96 -7.97
CA ALA A 102 17.51 5.01 -7.48
C ALA A 102 16.95 4.19 -6.30
N GLU A 103 16.33 4.84 -5.32
CA GLU A 103 15.70 4.18 -4.17
C GLU A 103 14.57 3.24 -4.61
N THR A 104 13.74 3.65 -5.56
CA THR A 104 12.66 2.80 -6.09
C THR A 104 13.22 1.57 -6.80
N ARG A 105 14.28 1.73 -7.61
CA ARG A 105 14.95 0.59 -8.26
C ARG A 105 15.56 -0.36 -7.24
N GLN A 106 16.20 0.17 -6.21
CA GLN A 106 16.76 -0.65 -5.13
C GLN A 106 15.66 -1.42 -4.39
N ARG A 107 14.57 -0.74 -4.00
CA ARG A 107 13.42 -1.38 -3.35
C ARG A 107 12.77 -2.45 -4.24
N LEU A 108 12.65 -2.22 -5.55
CA LEU A 108 12.14 -3.22 -6.47
C LEU A 108 13.05 -4.46 -6.52
N ALA A 109 14.37 -4.27 -6.59
CA ALA A 109 15.32 -5.38 -6.54
C ALA A 109 15.25 -6.15 -5.20
N GLU A 110 15.12 -5.45 -4.08
CA GLU A 110 14.93 -6.06 -2.76
C GLU A 110 13.62 -6.84 -2.67
N ILE A 111 12.52 -6.31 -3.21
CA ILE A 111 11.23 -7.01 -3.25
C ILE A 111 11.32 -8.28 -4.12
N GLU A 112 12.01 -8.21 -5.26
CA GLU A 112 12.21 -9.37 -6.13
C GLU A 112 13.01 -10.48 -5.44
N THR A 113 14.10 -10.13 -4.74
CA THR A 113 14.89 -11.11 -3.99
C THR A 113 14.10 -11.68 -2.81
N GLU A 114 13.41 -10.85 -2.03
CA GLU A 114 12.55 -11.32 -0.95
C GLU A 114 11.42 -12.22 -1.45
N ALA A 115 10.81 -11.89 -2.59
CA ALA A 115 9.76 -12.70 -3.20
C ALA A 115 10.31 -14.08 -3.61
N GLN A 116 11.49 -14.12 -4.26
CA GLN A 116 12.14 -15.38 -4.61
C GLN A 116 12.47 -16.21 -3.36
N THR A 117 13.01 -15.59 -2.31
CA THR A 117 13.29 -16.27 -1.04
C THR A 117 12.02 -16.81 -0.38
N LYS A 118 10.94 -16.03 -0.36
CA LYS A 118 9.64 -16.48 0.19
C LYS A 118 9.05 -17.63 -0.60
N ILE A 119 9.12 -17.58 -1.93
CA ILE A 119 8.65 -18.68 -2.79
C ILE A 119 9.47 -19.94 -2.52
N GLN A 120 10.80 -19.83 -2.43
CA GLN A 120 11.66 -20.97 -2.16
C GLN A 120 11.38 -21.57 -0.77
N ALA A 121 11.23 -20.73 0.26
CA ALA A 121 10.87 -21.16 1.60
C ALA A 121 9.50 -21.84 1.65
N ALA A 122 8.50 -21.32 0.93
CA ALA A 122 7.17 -21.93 0.83
C ALA A 122 7.21 -23.30 0.13
N ILE A 123 8.02 -23.45 -0.92
CA ILE A 123 8.22 -24.73 -1.60
C ILE A 123 8.89 -25.74 -0.66
N GLU A 124 9.92 -25.33 0.06
CA GLU A 124 10.62 -26.19 1.02
C GLU A 124 9.70 -26.63 2.15
N GLN A 125 8.96 -25.69 2.75
CA GLN A 125 7.98 -25.98 3.78
C GLN A 125 6.89 -26.93 3.26
N GLY A 126 6.35 -26.69 2.06
CA GLY A 126 5.34 -27.57 1.46
C GLY A 126 5.86 -28.98 1.15
N ASN A 127 7.14 -29.12 0.80
CA ASN A 127 7.76 -30.44 0.62
C ASN A 127 7.96 -31.18 1.94
N THR A 128 8.39 -30.47 2.99
CA THR A 128 8.51 -31.04 4.34
C THR A 128 7.13 -31.48 4.86
N GLU A 129 6.13 -30.62 4.76
CA GLU A 129 4.75 -30.94 5.18
C GLU A 129 4.17 -32.12 4.39
N ARG A 130 4.40 -32.16 3.06
CA ARG A 130 4.03 -33.33 2.25
C ARG A 130 4.70 -34.60 2.76
N GLN A 131 6.00 -34.55 3.08
CA GLN A 131 6.73 -35.72 3.55
C GLN A 131 6.24 -36.17 4.93
N GLU A 132 5.94 -35.23 5.83
CA GLU A 132 5.34 -35.50 7.13
C GLU A 132 3.96 -36.16 6.99
N ILE A 133 3.07 -35.60 6.17
CA ILE A 133 1.74 -36.16 5.89
C ILE A 133 1.87 -37.58 5.33
N LEU A 134 2.76 -37.81 4.36
CA LEU A 134 2.96 -39.15 3.79
C LEU A 134 3.50 -40.15 4.82
N THR A 135 4.36 -39.68 5.73
CA THR A 135 4.95 -40.53 6.78
C THR A 135 3.89 -40.88 7.82
N GLN A 136 3.11 -39.90 8.26
CA GLN A 136 1.99 -40.09 9.19
C GLN A 136 0.92 -40.99 8.58
N ALA A 137 0.52 -40.77 7.33
CA ALA A 137 -0.46 -41.61 6.65
C ALA A 137 0.00 -43.08 6.53
N ARG A 138 1.30 -43.32 6.30
CA ARG A 138 1.86 -44.69 6.30
C ARG A 138 1.81 -45.31 7.69
N GLN A 139 2.19 -44.57 8.73
CA GLN A 139 2.12 -45.06 10.11
C GLN A 139 0.69 -45.37 10.53
N GLU A 140 -0.27 -44.51 10.18
CA GLU A 140 -1.69 -44.72 10.45
C GLU A 140 -2.23 -45.94 9.69
N ALA A 141 -1.85 -46.11 8.42
CA ALA A 141 -2.23 -47.28 7.63
C ALA A 141 -1.64 -48.58 8.21
N GLU A 142 -0.38 -48.57 8.62
CA GLU A 142 0.26 -49.73 9.27
C GLU A 142 -0.41 -50.07 10.62
N ALA A 143 -0.72 -49.05 11.43
CA ALA A 143 -1.44 -49.21 12.68
C ALA A 143 -2.84 -49.77 12.47
N GLU A 144 -3.54 -49.30 11.43
CA GLU A 144 -4.87 -49.79 11.08
C GLU A 144 -4.84 -51.26 10.62
N ILE A 145 -3.87 -51.62 9.77
CA ILE A 145 -3.67 -53.02 9.35
C ILE A 145 -3.35 -53.91 10.55
N ALA A 146 -2.52 -53.44 11.49
CA ALA A 146 -2.20 -54.18 12.70
C ALA A 146 -3.45 -54.40 13.58
N ARG A 147 -4.28 -53.36 13.76
CA ARG A 147 -5.57 -53.45 14.47
C ARG A 147 -6.51 -54.44 13.78
N ALA A 148 -6.69 -54.33 12.46
CA ALA A 148 -7.53 -55.23 11.69
C ALA A 148 -7.08 -56.69 11.80
N ARG A 149 -5.77 -56.96 11.75
CA ARG A 149 -5.22 -58.31 11.95
C ARG A 149 -5.48 -58.85 13.35
N ALA A 150 -5.36 -58.00 14.38
CA ALA A 150 -5.65 -58.39 15.76
C ALA A 150 -7.15 -58.70 15.94
N GLU A 151 -8.03 -57.92 15.30
CA GLU A 151 -9.48 -58.17 15.30
C GLU A 151 -9.83 -59.48 14.59
N ILE A 152 -9.29 -59.70 13.39
CA ILE A 152 -9.48 -60.96 12.64
C ILE A 152 -9.01 -62.17 13.47
N GLN A 153 -7.91 -62.04 14.20
CA GLN A 153 -7.42 -63.13 15.04
C GLN A 153 -8.39 -63.42 16.20
N ARG A 154 -8.90 -62.37 16.86
CA ARG A 154 -9.93 -62.52 17.90
C ARG A 154 -11.19 -63.17 17.35
N GLU A 155 -11.73 -62.66 16.24
CA GLU A 155 -12.93 -63.21 15.60
C GLU A 155 -12.74 -64.67 15.18
N LYS A 156 -11.55 -65.05 14.70
CA LYS A 156 -11.23 -66.45 14.40
C LYS A 156 -11.24 -67.33 15.64
N ASP A 157 -10.62 -66.87 16.72
CA ASP A 157 -10.56 -67.63 17.97
C ASP A 157 -11.98 -67.81 18.56
N ASP A 158 -12.82 -66.77 18.47
CA ASP A 158 -14.23 -66.82 18.85
C ASP A 158 -15.03 -67.78 17.97
N ALA A 159 -14.86 -67.73 16.64
CA ALA A 159 -15.52 -68.63 15.70
C ALA A 159 -15.10 -70.10 15.90
N ILE A 160 -13.83 -70.36 16.23
CA ILE A 160 -13.36 -71.71 16.57
C ILE A 160 -14.00 -72.19 17.86
N SER A 161 -14.14 -71.31 18.86
CA SER A 161 -14.82 -71.63 20.12
C SER A 161 -16.29 -72.00 19.89
N GLU A 162 -17.00 -71.21 19.08
CA GLU A 162 -18.38 -71.48 18.69
C GLU A 162 -18.51 -72.80 17.93
N LEU A 163 -17.62 -73.06 16.96
CA LEU A 163 -17.61 -74.31 16.20
C LEU A 163 -17.40 -75.54 17.10
N ARG A 164 -16.54 -75.44 18.12
CA ARG A 164 -16.35 -76.52 19.10
C ARG A 164 -17.64 -76.83 19.87
N GLY A 165 -18.42 -75.81 20.22
CA GLY A 165 -19.74 -75.97 20.83
C GLY A 165 -20.70 -76.74 19.92
N VAL A 166 -20.81 -76.31 18.66
CA VAL A 166 -21.67 -76.96 17.65
C VAL A 166 -21.26 -78.42 17.40
N VAL A 167 -19.96 -78.69 17.30
CA VAL A 167 -19.44 -80.05 17.10
C VAL A 167 -19.72 -80.94 18.30
N ALA A 168 -19.59 -80.43 19.53
CA ALA A 168 -19.91 -81.18 20.74
C ALA A 168 -21.41 -81.53 20.81
N GLU A 169 -22.28 -80.59 20.48
CA GLU A 169 -23.73 -80.82 20.41
C GLU A 169 -24.10 -81.86 19.35
N LEU A 170 -23.51 -81.77 18.15
CA LEU A 170 -23.72 -82.76 17.08
C LEU A 170 -23.21 -84.15 17.46
N ALA A 171 -22.07 -84.24 18.16
CA ALA A 171 -21.53 -85.51 18.65
C ALA A 171 -22.44 -86.15 19.71
N ILE A 172 -23.03 -85.35 20.61
CA ILE A 172 -24.02 -85.82 21.59
C ILE A 172 -25.29 -86.31 20.88
N ASP A 173 -25.81 -85.57 19.90
CA ASP A 173 -26.99 -85.97 19.12
C ASP A 173 -26.76 -87.27 18.35
N ALA A 174 -25.60 -87.42 17.70
CA ALA A 174 -25.21 -88.64 17.00
C ALA A 174 -25.08 -89.84 17.95
N ALA A 175 -24.42 -89.67 19.10
CA ALA A 175 -24.32 -90.72 20.12
C ALA A 175 -25.70 -91.12 20.67
N SER A 176 -26.58 -90.15 20.93
CA SER A 176 -27.96 -90.38 21.37
C SER A 176 -28.77 -91.20 20.36
N LYS A 177 -28.64 -90.90 19.06
CA LYS A 177 -29.27 -91.66 17.97
C LYS A 177 -28.75 -93.10 17.87
N ILE A 178 -27.43 -93.31 17.97
CA ILE A 178 -26.83 -94.66 17.95
C ILE A 178 -27.33 -95.49 19.13
N ILE A 179 -27.31 -94.92 20.35
CA ILE A 179 -27.81 -95.61 21.56
C ILE A 179 -29.30 -95.96 21.39
N SER A 180 -30.10 -95.05 20.85
CA SER A 180 -31.52 -95.28 20.59
C SER A 180 -31.77 -96.36 19.53
N ALA A 181 -30.88 -96.51 18.54
CA ALA A 181 -30.96 -97.55 17.51
C ALA A 181 -30.54 -98.93 18.06
N GLU A 182 -29.45 -99.00 18.83
CA GLU A 182 -28.96 -100.26 19.43
C GLU A 182 -29.95 -100.81 20.47
N LEU A 183 -30.54 -99.92 21.29
CA LEU A 183 -31.60 -100.28 22.23
C LEU A 183 -32.87 -100.83 21.55
N ASN A 184 -33.14 -100.50 20.28
CA ASN A 184 -34.27 -101.06 19.52
C ASN A 184 -33.95 -102.43 18.92
N ALA A 185 -32.73 -102.64 18.41
CA ALA A 185 -32.36 -103.87 17.73
C ALA A 185 -32.04 -105.03 18.69
N GLU A 186 -31.30 -104.78 19.77
CA GLU A 186 -30.77 -105.85 20.65
C GLU A 186 -31.63 -106.10 21.89
N ARG A 187 -32.38 -105.10 22.37
CA ARG A 187 -33.17 -105.21 23.62
C ARG A 187 -34.65 -105.52 23.44
N HIS A 188 -35.22 -105.44 22.24
CA HIS A 188 -36.66 -105.69 22.07
C HIS A 188 -37.08 -107.16 22.18
N GLN A 189 -36.17 -108.13 22.02
CA GLN A 189 -36.49 -109.55 22.30
C GLN A 189 -36.03 -110.00 23.68
N ASN A 190 -34.82 -109.62 24.10
CA ASN A 190 -34.27 -110.03 25.39
C ASN A 190 -35.05 -109.48 26.61
N ILE A 191 -35.71 -108.31 26.52
CA ILE A 191 -36.54 -107.79 27.61
C ILE A 191 -37.92 -108.46 27.66
N ILE A 192 -38.47 -108.87 26.51
CA ILE A 192 -39.75 -109.59 26.46
C ILE A 192 -39.55 -111.01 27.00
N ASP A 193 -38.49 -111.70 26.57
CA ASP A 193 -38.19 -113.06 27.02
C ASP A 193 -37.79 -113.12 28.50
N ALA A 194 -37.02 -112.14 29.00
CA ALA A 194 -36.68 -112.05 30.42
C ALA A 194 -37.86 -111.66 31.32
N SER A 195 -38.87 -110.96 30.78
CA SER A 195 -40.10 -110.60 31.53
C SER A 195 -41.12 -111.73 31.54
N ILE A 196 -41.21 -112.52 30.47
CA ILE A 196 -42.09 -113.69 30.38
C ILE A 196 -41.56 -114.84 31.28
N ASN A 197 -40.24 -115.02 31.40
CA ASN A 197 -39.66 -116.04 32.29
C ASN A 197 -39.77 -115.72 33.80
N ARG A 198 -40.30 -114.56 34.18
CA ARG A 198 -40.47 -114.15 35.59
C ARG A 198 -41.91 -114.22 36.11
N LEU A 199 -42.85 -114.69 35.30
CA LEU A 199 -44.23 -114.95 35.74
C LEU A 199 -44.37 -116.41 36.19
N PRO A 200 -44.42 -116.69 37.51
CA PRO A 200 -44.90 -117.98 38.00
C PRO A 200 -46.36 -118.14 37.58
N ILE A 201 -46.57 -119.16 36.75
CA ILE A 201 -47.87 -119.73 36.40
C ILE A 201 -48.61 -120.11 37.69
N SER A 202 -49.82 -119.59 37.86
CA SER A 202 -50.87 -120.13 38.74
C SER A 202 -52.12 -120.35 37.93
#